data_AF-A0A2V9KRS3-F1
#
_entry.id   AF-A0A2V9KRS3-F1
#
_cell.length_a   1.000
_cell.length_b   1.000
_cell.length_c   1.000
_cell.angle_alpha   90.00
_cell.angle_beta   90.00
_cell.angle_gamma   90.00
#
_symmetry.space_group_name_H-M   'P 1'
#
loop_
_entity.id
_entity.type
_entity.pdbx_description
1 polymer ?
#
loop_
_entity_poly.entity_id
_entity_poly.type
_entity_poly.pdbx_seq_one_letter_code
_entity_poly.pdbx_strand_id
1 'polypeptide(L)'
;MPGQSVIHSLTGAARARSEAQRRERVLASARAGLAVGFVIYCEQASPGPYAAFAYLLVLAYLVYSLLLLVFLRAKQDSSPAFRLSLHAVDTLWAALLCWFGGSPTSGLLFEDVFLIFVLLAAAYRWGLRETLATSSVCIGFLVAGKALAITGISQLADIRHLYIRRLSASDLNWLVMQALAMVVTACLVGYVGEKENQLRANTSAIARVVGKTHSESGLRETMQAVLGAMLDLFDSDRAVLATRQRSNRRAFLWELERRRGREGVTLQLSELESFQHERYFFPVP
;
A
#
# COMPACT_ATOMS: atom_id res chain seq x y z
N MET A 1 34.70 1.64 15.71
CA MET A 1 34.46 2.01 14.30
C MET A 1 32.98 2.34 14.09
N PRO A 2 32.58 3.62 13.93
CA PRO A 2 31.17 4.03 13.86
C PRO A 2 30.59 4.12 12.43
N GLY A 3 31.39 3.87 11.38
CA GLY A 3 31.03 4.20 9.99
C GLY A 3 30.04 3.26 9.28
N GLN A 4 29.97 1.98 9.66
CA GLN A 4 29.13 0.99 8.94
C GLN A 4 27.63 1.13 9.24
N SER A 5 27.26 1.57 10.45
CA SER A 5 25.86 1.80 10.85
C SER A 5 25.18 2.90 10.01
N VAL A 6 25.92 3.97 9.71
CA VAL A 6 25.42 5.15 8.98
C VAL A 6 25.22 4.86 7.49
N ILE A 7 26.06 4.03 6.88
CA ILE A 7 25.95 3.70 5.45
C ILE A 7 24.73 2.80 5.17
N HIS A 8 24.40 1.89 6.09
CA HIS A 8 23.21 1.04 5.98
C HIS A 8 21.89 1.80 6.18
N SER A 9 21.87 2.84 7.01
CA SER A 9 20.65 3.66 7.21
C SER A 9 20.35 4.57 6.01
N LEU A 10 21.40 5.13 5.38
CA LEU A 10 21.28 5.99 4.20
C LEU A 10 20.78 5.25 2.95
N THR A 11 21.26 4.03 2.74
CA THR A 11 20.85 3.18 1.61
C THR A 11 19.39 2.71 1.74
N GLY A 12 18.95 2.35 2.95
CA GLY A 12 17.55 2.00 3.22
C GLY A 12 16.58 3.17 2.97
N ALA A 13 16.95 4.38 3.40
CA ALA A 13 16.13 5.57 3.22
C ALA A 13 16.01 5.98 1.73
N ALA A 14 17.09 5.86 0.96
CA ALA A 14 17.08 6.15 -0.48
C ALA A 14 16.17 5.18 -1.26
N ARG A 15 16.19 3.89 -0.91
CA ARG A 15 15.31 2.88 -1.52
C ARG A 15 13.83 3.11 -1.18
N ALA A 16 13.53 3.46 0.07
CA ALA A 16 12.15 3.79 0.47
C ALA A 16 11.61 5.03 -0.28
N ARG A 17 12.44 6.05 -0.50
CA ARG A 17 12.08 7.24 -1.30
C ARG A 17 11.82 6.88 -2.76
N SER A 18 12.67 6.07 -3.38
CA SER A 18 12.47 5.66 -4.78
C SER A 18 11.23 4.79 -4.98
N GLU A 19 10.88 3.94 -4.03
CA GLU A 19 9.66 3.13 -4.05
C GLU A 19 8.40 3.99 -3.87
N ALA A 20 8.43 4.98 -2.97
CA ALA A 20 7.35 5.96 -2.87
C ALA A 20 7.17 6.73 -4.18
N GLN A 21 8.26 7.16 -4.82
CA GLN A 21 8.20 7.86 -6.09
C GLN A 21 7.66 6.97 -7.22
N ARG A 22 8.01 5.68 -7.25
CA ARG A 22 7.45 4.72 -8.22
C ARG A 22 5.93 4.60 -8.06
N ARG A 23 5.43 4.50 -6.82
CA ARG A 23 3.98 4.49 -6.53
C ARG A 23 3.31 5.76 -7.05
N GLU A 24 3.88 6.93 -6.77
CA GLU A 24 3.32 8.21 -7.23
C GLU A 24 3.26 8.32 -8.76
N ARG A 25 4.26 7.81 -9.48
CA ARG A 25 4.26 7.80 -10.95
C ARG A 25 3.17 6.90 -11.53
N VAL A 26 2.94 5.72 -10.94
CA VAL A 26 1.86 4.81 -11.36
C VAL A 26 0.50 5.45 -11.10
N LEU A 27 0.30 6.05 -9.92
CA LEU A 27 -0.93 6.78 -9.60
C LEU A 27 -1.14 7.97 -10.54
N ALA A 28 -0.08 8.68 -10.92
CA ALA A 28 -0.17 9.76 -11.89
C ALA A 28 -0.59 9.29 -13.29
N SER A 29 -0.07 8.15 -13.75
CA SER A 29 -0.51 7.56 -15.02
C SER A 29 -1.96 7.09 -14.97
N ALA A 30 -2.39 6.47 -13.86
CA ALA A 30 -3.78 6.10 -13.67
C ALA A 30 -4.70 7.33 -13.66
N ARG A 31 -4.30 8.41 -12.98
CA ARG A 31 -5.02 9.68 -12.96
C ARG A 31 -5.19 10.28 -14.36
N ALA A 32 -4.11 10.33 -15.14
CA ALA A 32 -4.17 10.82 -16.51
C ALA A 32 -5.08 9.95 -17.40
N GLY A 33 -5.01 8.62 -17.26
CA GLY A 33 -5.91 7.70 -17.94
C GLY A 33 -7.37 7.93 -17.59
N LEU A 34 -7.69 8.12 -16.31
CA LEU A 34 -9.03 8.46 -15.84
C LEU A 34 -9.52 9.79 -16.40
N ALA A 35 -8.65 10.81 -16.41
CA ALA A 35 -9.01 12.11 -16.95
C ALA A 35 -9.36 12.04 -18.45
N VAL A 36 -8.55 11.33 -19.25
CA VAL A 36 -8.83 11.12 -20.68
C VAL A 36 -10.11 10.32 -20.88
N GLY A 37 -10.29 9.24 -20.12
CA GLY A 37 -11.52 8.45 -20.16
C GLY A 37 -12.76 9.28 -19.82
N PHE A 38 -12.65 10.21 -18.86
CA PHE A 38 -13.79 11.04 -18.47
C PHE A 38 -14.16 12.07 -19.53
N VAL A 39 -13.17 12.64 -20.22
CA VAL A 39 -13.42 13.53 -21.37
C VAL A 39 -14.23 12.79 -22.44
N ILE A 40 -13.82 11.56 -22.79
CA ILE A 40 -14.52 10.71 -23.77
C ILE A 40 -15.93 10.33 -23.28
N TYR A 41 -16.09 10.08 -21.98
CA TYR A 41 -17.38 9.81 -21.37
C TYR A 41 -18.31 11.02 -21.46
N CYS A 42 -17.82 12.21 -21.12
CA CYS A 42 -18.61 13.45 -21.14
C CYS A 42 -18.97 13.92 -22.56
N GLU A 43 -18.19 13.57 -23.58
CA GLU A 43 -18.54 13.82 -24.98
C GLU A 43 -19.79 13.03 -25.42
N GLN A 44 -19.97 11.82 -24.88
CA GLN A 44 -21.11 10.96 -25.16
C GLN A 44 -22.33 11.23 -24.26
N ALA A 45 -22.13 11.93 -23.16
CA ALA A 45 -23.18 12.21 -22.19
C ALA A 45 -24.10 13.34 -22.69
N SER A 46 -25.41 13.16 -22.50
CA SER A 46 -26.38 14.22 -22.77
C SER A 46 -26.11 15.44 -21.88
N PRO A 47 -26.09 16.66 -22.42
CA PRO A 47 -25.76 17.85 -21.65
C PRO A 47 -26.81 18.09 -20.55
N GLY A 48 -26.36 17.99 -19.29
CA GLY A 48 -27.17 18.31 -18.12
C GLY A 48 -27.30 19.83 -17.88
N PRO A 49 -28.12 20.24 -16.91
CA PRO A 49 -28.35 21.66 -16.60
C PRO A 49 -27.08 22.43 -16.17
N TYR A 50 -26.05 21.72 -15.72
CA TYR A 50 -24.74 22.29 -15.35
C TYR A 50 -23.62 21.91 -16.33
N ALA A 51 -23.96 21.55 -17.58
CA ALA A 51 -22.99 21.02 -18.55
C ALA A 51 -21.76 21.93 -18.73
N ALA A 52 -21.93 23.25 -18.84
CA ALA A 52 -20.81 24.17 -18.98
C ALA A 52 -19.84 24.11 -17.80
N PHE A 53 -20.37 24.03 -16.56
CA PHE A 53 -19.55 23.91 -15.36
C PHE A 53 -18.90 22.53 -15.27
N ALA A 54 -19.62 21.47 -15.60
CA ALA A 54 -19.08 20.11 -15.67
C ALA A 54 -17.93 20.02 -16.68
N TYR A 55 -18.11 20.51 -17.91
CA TYR A 55 -17.04 20.52 -18.93
C TYR A 55 -15.83 21.33 -18.49
N LEU A 56 -16.03 22.50 -17.85
CA LEU A 56 -14.93 23.28 -17.29
C LEU A 56 -14.18 22.50 -16.21
N LEU A 57 -14.91 21.83 -15.32
CA LEU A 57 -14.36 21.00 -14.25
C LEU A 57 -13.55 19.82 -14.82
N VAL A 58 -14.06 19.16 -15.86
CA VAL A 58 -13.37 18.07 -16.57
C VAL A 58 -12.11 18.55 -17.26
N LEU A 59 -12.18 19.67 -17.97
CA LEU A 59 -11.02 20.25 -18.64
C LEU A 59 -9.95 20.65 -17.62
N ALA A 60 -10.35 21.29 -16.51
CA ALA A 60 -9.44 21.64 -15.43
C ALA A 60 -8.79 20.41 -14.80
N TYR A 61 -9.55 19.33 -14.58
CA TYR A 61 -9.04 18.07 -14.06
C TYR A 61 -8.07 17.38 -15.04
N LEU A 62 -8.34 17.43 -16.35
CA LEU A 62 -7.45 16.92 -17.39
C LEU A 62 -6.11 17.65 -17.39
N VAL A 63 -6.15 18.98 -17.43
CA VAL A 63 -4.95 19.82 -17.39
C VAL A 63 -4.16 19.55 -16.11
N TYR A 64 -4.83 19.56 -14.96
CA TYR A 64 -4.23 19.20 -13.67
C TYR A 64 -3.53 17.84 -13.73
N SER A 65 -4.22 16.81 -14.23
CA SER A 65 -3.70 15.44 -14.27
C SER A 65 -2.47 15.29 -15.17
N LEU A 66 -2.47 15.95 -16.33
CA LEU A 66 -1.33 15.95 -17.27
C LEU A 66 -0.14 16.72 -16.72
N LEU A 67 -0.37 17.91 -16.14
CA LEU A 67 0.68 18.68 -15.49
C LEU A 67 1.32 17.88 -14.35
N LEU A 68 0.51 17.19 -13.55
CA LEU A 68 1.01 16.38 -12.44
C LEU A 68 1.80 15.16 -12.92
N LEU A 69 1.38 14.53 -14.02
CA LEU A 69 2.12 13.44 -14.65
C LEU A 69 3.50 13.90 -15.12
N VAL A 70 3.57 15.03 -15.82
CA VAL A 70 4.84 15.61 -16.28
C VAL A 70 5.72 15.98 -15.08
N PHE A 71 5.15 16.66 -14.09
CA PHE A 71 5.86 17.08 -12.88
C PHE A 71 6.43 15.90 -12.09
N LEU A 72 5.66 14.83 -11.86
CA LEU A 72 6.11 13.64 -11.13
C LEU A 72 7.10 12.77 -11.92
N ARG A 73 7.11 12.86 -13.25
CA ARG A 73 8.16 12.24 -14.06
C ARG A 73 9.48 13.02 -13.96
N ALA A 74 9.41 14.34 -13.96
CA ALA A 74 10.59 15.20 -13.82
C ALA A 74 11.19 15.18 -12.41
N LYS A 75 10.36 15.07 -11.37
CA LYS A 75 10.83 15.10 -9.98
C LYS A 75 11.37 13.75 -9.52
N GLN A 76 12.42 13.79 -8.69
CA GLN A 76 13.05 12.59 -8.09
C GLN A 76 12.48 12.25 -6.70
N ASP A 77 12.08 13.27 -5.92
CA ASP A 77 11.60 13.08 -4.55
C ASP A 77 10.22 13.70 -4.30
N SER A 78 9.33 12.90 -3.71
CA SER A 78 8.01 13.34 -3.22
C SER A 78 8.01 13.38 -1.70
N SER A 79 7.80 14.56 -1.12
CA SER A 79 7.69 14.73 0.33
C SER A 79 6.36 14.15 0.85
N PRO A 80 6.29 13.71 2.12
CA PRO A 80 5.05 13.21 2.71
C PRO A 80 3.90 14.24 2.68
N ALA A 81 4.19 15.51 2.97
CA ALA A 81 3.20 16.59 2.93
C ALA A 81 2.63 16.81 1.52
N PHE A 82 3.47 16.70 0.49
CA PHE A 82 3.03 16.77 -0.90
C PHE A 82 2.08 15.62 -1.24
N ARG A 83 2.38 14.39 -0.82
CA ARG A 83 1.48 13.23 -1.05
C ARG A 83 0.12 13.41 -0.37
N LEU A 84 0.10 13.95 0.84
CA LEU A 84 -1.15 14.25 1.55
C LEU A 84 -1.96 15.33 0.82
N SER A 85 -1.30 16.40 0.37
CA SER A 85 -1.94 17.46 -0.42
C SER A 85 -2.53 16.92 -1.72
N LEU A 86 -1.79 16.09 -2.46
CA LEU A 86 -2.31 15.44 -3.67
C LEU A 86 -3.55 14.60 -3.38
N HIS A 87 -3.54 13.82 -2.29
CA HIS A 87 -4.68 13.01 -1.89
C HIS A 87 -5.91 13.84 -1.53
N ALA A 88 -5.73 14.92 -0.80
CA ALA A 88 -6.80 15.84 -0.45
C ALA A 88 -7.41 16.48 -1.71
N VAL A 89 -6.56 16.91 -2.64
CA VAL A 89 -7.00 17.49 -3.92
C VAL A 89 -7.73 16.45 -4.78
N ASP A 90 -7.21 15.22 -4.87
CA ASP A 90 -7.89 14.13 -5.60
C ASP A 90 -9.25 13.78 -4.99
N THR A 91 -9.34 13.75 -3.66
CA THR A 91 -10.62 13.56 -2.93
C THR A 91 -11.62 14.68 -3.24
N LEU A 92 -11.15 15.94 -3.25
CA LEU A 92 -11.98 17.08 -3.59
C LEU A 92 -12.48 17.02 -5.03
N TRP A 93 -11.60 16.66 -5.99
CA TRP A 93 -12.01 16.45 -7.37
C TRP A 93 -13.08 15.37 -7.48
N ALA A 94 -12.88 14.21 -6.84
CA ALA A 94 -13.89 13.15 -6.85
C ALA A 94 -15.24 13.64 -6.30
N ALA A 95 -15.25 14.39 -5.21
CA ALA A 95 -16.47 14.98 -4.65
C ALA A 95 -17.16 15.96 -5.62
N LEU A 96 -16.40 16.89 -6.22
CA LEU A 96 -16.93 17.86 -7.17
C LEU A 96 -17.48 17.17 -8.42
N LEU A 97 -16.77 16.18 -8.96
CA LEU A 97 -17.21 15.42 -10.13
C LEU A 97 -18.48 14.61 -9.81
N CYS A 98 -18.60 14.02 -8.62
CA CYS A 98 -19.85 13.37 -8.19
C CYS A 98 -21.02 14.35 -8.01
N TRP A 99 -20.78 15.60 -7.62
CA TRP A 99 -21.85 16.60 -7.45
C TRP A 99 -22.33 17.18 -8.78
N PHE A 100 -21.42 17.42 -9.72
CA PHE A 100 -21.70 18.19 -10.94
C PHE A 100 -21.64 17.37 -12.24
N GLY A 101 -21.06 16.18 -12.24
CA GLY A 101 -20.87 15.33 -13.44
C GLY A 101 -22.13 14.59 -13.92
N GLY A 102 -23.21 14.67 -13.15
CA GLY A 102 -24.28 13.68 -13.10
C GLY A 102 -24.81 13.07 -14.40
N SER A 103 -25.03 11.75 -14.35
CA SER A 103 -26.16 11.07 -14.99
C SER A 103 -27.03 10.36 -13.93
N PRO A 104 -28.36 10.56 -13.89
CA PRO A 104 -29.26 9.91 -12.93
C PRO A 104 -29.65 8.47 -13.35
N THR A 105 -28.71 7.69 -13.89
CA THR A 105 -28.95 6.30 -14.28
C THR A 105 -28.37 5.33 -13.27
N SER A 106 -29.15 4.33 -12.87
CA SER A 106 -28.75 3.28 -11.92
C SER A 106 -27.61 2.40 -12.47
N GLY A 107 -26.44 2.41 -11.81
CA GLY A 107 -25.28 1.56 -12.11
C GLY A 107 -23.97 2.09 -11.53
N LEU A 108 -22.84 1.37 -11.73
CA LEU A 108 -21.50 1.94 -11.55
C LEU A 108 -21.27 2.95 -12.66
N LEU A 109 -21.27 4.24 -12.32
CA LEU A 109 -21.02 5.29 -13.29
C LEU A 109 -19.53 5.62 -13.35
N PHE A 110 -19.13 6.34 -14.40
CA PHE A 110 -17.74 6.78 -14.53
C PHE A 110 -17.32 7.67 -13.33
N GLU A 111 -18.25 8.40 -12.70
CA GLU A 111 -17.94 9.20 -11.51
C GLU A 111 -17.52 8.32 -10.31
N ASP A 112 -18.12 7.14 -10.14
CA ASP A 112 -17.75 6.21 -9.06
C ASP A 112 -16.31 5.71 -9.21
N VAL A 113 -15.79 5.63 -10.44
CA VAL A 113 -14.40 5.22 -10.71
C VAL A 113 -13.41 6.20 -10.09
N PHE A 114 -13.75 7.49 -9.98
CA PHE A 114 -12.92 8.48 -9.28
C PHE A 114 -12.88 8.22 -7.77
N LEU A 115 -14.00 7.86 -7.17
CA LEU A 115 -14.04 7.48 -5.76
C LEU A 115 -13.19 6.23 -5.50
N ILE A 116 -13.31 5.22 -6.37
CA ILE A 116 -12.48 4.01 -6.29
C ILE A 116 -10.99 4.36 -6.46
N PHE A 117 -10.65 5.25 -7.39
CA PHE A 117 -9.26 5.70 -7.58
C PHE A 117 -8.70 6.37 -6.32
N VAL A 118 -9.46 7.25 -5.67
CA VAL A 118 -9.04 7.90 -4.43
C VAL A 118 -8.84 6.87 -3.31
N LEU A 119 -9.74 5.90 -3.18
CA LEU A 119 -9.57 4.79 -2.22
C LEU A 119 -8.33 3.94 -2.53
N LEU A 120 -8.08 3.62 -3.80
CA LEU A 120 -6.91 2.88 -4.26
C LEU A 120 -5.61 3.64 -3.96
N ALA A 121 -5.60 4.96 -4.18
CA ALA A 121 -4.49 5.82 -3.85
C ALA A 121 -4.21 5.84 -2.34
N ALA A 122 -5.25 5.92 -1.50
CA ALA A 122 -5.12 5.82 -0.04
C ALA A 122 -4.54 4.46 0.39
N ALA A 123 -5.07 3.37 -0.16
CA ALA A 123 -4.68 2.01 0.16
C ALA A 123 -3.20 1.74 -0.15
N TYR A 124 -2.74 2.13 -1.34
CA TYR A 124 -1.34 1.95 -1.72
C TYR A 124 -0.39 2.90 -1.00
N ARG A 125 -0.86 4.06 -0.50
CA ARG A 125 0.00 5.02 0.21
C ARG A 125 0.15 4.68 1.69
N TRP A 126 -0.95 4.36 2.37
CA TRP A 126 -0.99 4.28 3.83
C TRP A 126 -1.62 3.00 4.37
N GLY A 127 -2.46 2.31 3.59
CA GLY A 127 -3.07 1.04 3.98
C GLY A 127 -4.54 1.17 4.37
N LEU A 128 -5.03 0.24 5.20
CA LEU A 128 -6.48 0.05 5.41
C LEU A 128 -7.13 1.21 6.17
N ARG A 129 -6.48 1.72 7.23
CA ARG A 129 -7.08 2.72 8.13
C ARG A 129 -7.38 4.03 7.40
N GLU A 130 -6.44 4.51 6.62
CA GLU A 130 -6.57 5.74 5.84
C GLU A 130 -7.53 5.56 4.66
N THR A 131 -7.64 4.35 4.11
CA THR A 131 -8.65 4.03 3.09
C THR A 131 -10.06 4.12 3.65
N LEU A 132 -10.27 3.58 4.86
CA LEU A 132 -11.55 3.70 5.57
C LEU A 132 -11.86 5.16 5.93
N ALA A 133 -10.88 5.92 6.43
CA ALA A 133 -11.05 7.34 6.71
C ALA A 133 -11.41 8.14 5.44
N THR A 134 -10.74 7.84 4.32
CA THR A 134 -11.03 8.44 3.01
C THR A 134 -12.45 8.10 2.56
N SER A 135 -12.90 6.85 2.75
CA SER A 135 -14.28 6.45 2.45
C SER A 135 -15.30 7.21 3.29
N SER A 136 -15.06 7.37 4.60
CA SER A 136 -15.93 8.18 5.46
C SER A 136 -16.01 9.64 5.00
N VAL A 137 -14.90 10.24 4.58
CA VAL A 137 -14.87 11.60 4.02
C VAL A 137 -15.67 11.68 2.72
N CYS A 138 -15.50 10.73 1.80
CA CYS A 138 -16.27 10.67 0.56
C CYS A 138 -17.77 10.51 0.82
N ILE A 139 -18.17 9.64 1.75
CA ILE A 139 -19.58 9.50 2.17
C ILE A 139 -20.10 10.82 2.73
N GLY A 140 -19.30 11.52 3.55
CA GLY A 140 -19.63 12.86 4.04
C GLY A 140 -19.88 13.85 2.91
N PHE A 141 -19.04 13.86 1.87
CA PHE A 141 -19.27 14.67 0.67
C PHE A 141 -20.53 14.26 -0.10
N LEU A 142 -20.82 12.97 -0.25
CA LEU A 142 -22.04 12.50 -0.91
C LEU A 142 -23.30 13.00 -0.16
N VAL A 143 -23.31 12.86 1.17
CA VAL A 143 -24.41 13.35 2.02
C VAL A 143 -24.52 14.87 1.95
N ALA A 144 -23.40 15.59 2.01
CA ALA A 144 -23.36 17.04 1.92
C ALA A 144 -23.90 17.54 0.57
N GLY A 145 -23.50 16.93 -0.55
CA GLY A 145 -24.00 17.28 -1.88
C GLY A 145 -25.52 17.15 -1.99
N LYS A 146 -26.09 16.07 -1.44
CA LYS A 146 -27.55 15.88 -1.38
C LYS A 146 -28.22 16.88 -0.44
N ALA A 147 -27.63 17.16 0.72
CA ALA A 147 -28.14 18.16 1.65
C ALA A 147 -28.14 19.56 1.02
N LEU A 148 -27.07 19.97 0.34
CA LEU A 148 -27.00 21.24 -0.39
C LEU A 148 -28.02 21.30 -1.54
N ALA A 149 -28.23 20.20 -2.25
CA ALA A 149 -29.27 20.15 -3.28
C ALA A 149 -30.68 20.38 -2.69
N ILE A 150 -30.92 19.97 -1.44
CA ILE A 150 -32.18 20.17 -0.71
C ILE A 150 -32.29 21.60 -0.15
N THR A 151 -31.21 22.15 0.42
CA THR A 151 -31.24 23.41 1.18
C THR A 151 -30.82 24.65 0.40
N GLY A 152 -29.95 24.52 -0.62
CA GLY A 152 -29.10 25.62 -1.10
C GLY A 152 -29.34 26.12 -2.53
N ILE A 153 -30.17 25.46 -3.35
CA ILE A 153 -30.43 25.89 -4.75
C ILE A 153 -31.94 26.04 -5.02
N SER A 154 -32.71 26.42 -4.00
CA SER A 154 -34.14 26.77 -4.15
C SER A 154 -34.40 28.28 -4.10
N GLN A 155 -33.35 29.11 -3.94
CA GLN A 155 -33.48 30.57 -3.83
C GLN A 155 -32.90 31.38 -4.99
N LEU A 156 -32.10 30.81 -5.90
CA LEU A 156 -31.55 31.53 -7.07
C LEU A 156 -32.16 31.14 -8.43
N ALA A 157 -33.06 30.17 -8.48
CA ALA A 157 -33.71 29.80 -9.73
C ALA A 157 -35.18 29.47 -9.47
N ASP A 158 -36.06 30.21 -10.12
CA ASP A 158 -37.50 30.00 -10.22
C ASP A 158 -37.85 28.72 -11.02
N ILE A 159 -37.07 27.64 -10.85
CA ILE A 159 -37.20 26.35 -11.53
C ILE A 159 -37.82 25.37 -10.53
N ARG A 160 -39.02 25.72 -10.08
CA ARG A 160 -39.63 25.20 -8.84
C ARG A 160 -40.51 23.96 -9.02
N HIS A 161 -40.50 23.26 -10.15
CA HIS A 161 -41.52 22.21 -10.36
C HIS A 161 -41.10 20.81 -10.81
N LEU A 162 -39.83 20.50 -11.09
CA LEU A 162 -39.48 19.13 -11.58
C LEU A 162 -38.48 18.30 -10.77
N TYR A 163 -37.75 18.87 -9.80
CA TYR A 163 -36.79 18.10 -8.99
C TYR A 163 -37.05 18.14 -7.48
N ILE A 164 -38.02 18.96 -7.03
CA ILE A 164 -38.47 19.02 -5.63
C ILE A 164 -39.64 18.05 -5.44
N ARG A 165 -39.40 16.77 -5.75
CA ARG A 165 -40.21 15.71 -5.19
C ARG A 165 -39.45 15.27 -3.94
N ARG A 166 -40.09 15.42 -2.77
CA ARG A 166 -39.76 14.81 -1.47
C ARG A 166 -38.66 13.76 -1.60
N LEU A 167 -37.60 13.87 -0.77
CA LEU A 167 -36.62 12.82 -0.48
C LEU A 167 -37.27 11.45 -0.66
N SER A 168 -37.18 10.91 -1.87
CA SER A 168 -37.99 9.77 -2.23
C SER A 168 -37.31 8.59 -1.56
N ALA A 169 -38.07 7.57 -1.15
CA ALA A 169 -37.48 6.35 -0.63
C ALA A 169 -36.40 5.79 -1.59
N SER A 170 -36.54 6.07 -2.90
CA SER A 170 -35.55 5.78 -3.94
C SER A 170 -34.21 6.51 -3.76
N ASP A 171 -34.20 7.79 -3.40
CA ASP A 171 -32.96 8.59 -3.28
C ASP A 171 -32.17 8.18 -2.04
N LEU A 172 -32.90 7.88 -0.96
CA LEU A 172 -32.30 7.40 0.29
C LEU A 172 -31.72 6.00 0.09
N ASN A 173 -32.47 5.11 -0.59
CA ASN A 173 -31.99 3.77 -0.93
C ASN A 173 -30.74 3.83 -1.82
N TRP A 174 -30.72 4.72 -2.82
CA TRP A 174 -29.53 4.94 -3.65
C TRP A 174 -28.32 5.37 -2.82
N LEU A 175 -28.49 6.35 -1.92
CA LEU A 175 -27.40 6.82 -1.05
C LEU A 175 -26.89 5.73 -0.13
N VAL A 176 -27.79 4.94 0.47
CA VAL A 176 -27.41 3.83 1.34
C VAL A 176 -26.64 2.77 0.54
N MET A 177 -27.07 2.46 -0.69
CA MET A 177 -26.35 1.51 -1.55
C MET A 177 -25.00 2.04 -2.00
N GLN A 178 -24.88 3.32 -2.36
CA GLN A 178 -23.61 3.92 -2.75
C GLN A 178 -22.64 4.00 -1.58
N ALA A 179 -23.13 4.37 -0.38
CA ALA A 179 -22.32 4.36 0.84
C ALA A 179 -21.87 2.93 1.20
N LEU A 180 -22.76 1.94 1.11
CA LEU A 180 -22.42 0.53 1.36
C LEU A 180 -21.38 0.04 0.35
N ALA A 181 -21.57 0.31 -0.93
CA ALA A 181 -20.61 -0.02 -1.98
C ALA A 181 -19.24 0.62 -1.69
N MET A 182 -19.20 1.92 -1.32
CA MET A 182 -17.97 2.59 -0.93
C MET A 182 -17.28 1.97 0.29
N VAL A 183 -18.03 1.58 1.31
CA VAL A 183 -17.47 0.91 2.49
C VAL A 183 -16.90 -0.45 2.11
N VAL A 184 -17.63 -1.25 1.35
CA VAL A 184 -17.17 -2.57 0.87
C VAL A 184 -15.92 -2.42 0.01
N THR A 185 -15.93 -1.51 -0.96
CA THR A 185 -14.76 -1.23 -1.81
C THR A 185 -13.57 -0.73 -0.99
N ALA A 186 -13.79 0.15 -0.01
CA ALA A 186 -12.73 0.64 0.87
C ALA A 186 -12.13 -0.49 1.73
N CYS A 187 -12.95 -1.40 2.24
CA CYS A 187 -12.48 -2.58 2.95
C CYS A 187 -11.64 -3.49 2.04
N LEU A 188 -12.14 -3.82 0.85
CA LEU A 188 -11.45 -4.71 -0.09
C LEU A 188 -10.14 -4.11 -0.57
N VAL A 189 -10.19 -2.90 -1.13
CA VAL A 189 -9.02 -2.22 -1.68
C VAL A 189 -8.04 -1.84 -0.57
N GLY A 190 -8.53 -1.37 0.57
CA GLY A 190 -7.72 -1.05 1.74
C GLY A 190 -7.00 -2.29 2.30
N TYR A 191 -7.68 -3.44 2.37
CA TYR A 191 -7.07 -4.70 2.80
C TYR A 191 -5.99 -5.17 1.83
N VAL A 192 -6.25 -5.10 0.51
CA VAL A 192 -5.26 -5.44 -0.51
C VAL A 192 -4.05 -4.52 -0.42
N GLY A 193 -4.25 -3.20 -0.28
CA GLY A 193 -3.16 -2.23 -0.13
C GLY A 193 -2.34 -2.46 1.14
N GLU A 194 -3.00 -2.76 2.26
CA GLU A 194 -2.36 -3.12 3.52
C GLU A 194 -1.52 -4.39 3.37
N LYS A 195 -2.07 -5.44 2.75
CA LYS A 195 -1.34 -6.70 2.53
C LYS A 195 -0.17 -6.54 1.58
N GLU A 196 -0.31 -5.75 0.52
CA GLU A 196 0.78 -5.43 -0.39
C GLU A 196 1.89 -4.66 0.34
N ASN A 197 1.54 -3.70 1.20
CA ASN A 197 2.49 -2.95 2.01
C ASN A 197 3.20 -3.86 3.03
N GLN A 198 2.47 -4.77 3.70
CA GLN A 198 3.03 -5.75 4.64
C GLN A 198 3.97 -6.73 3.96
N LEU A 199 3.57 -7.31 2.81
CA LEU A 199 4.40 -8.22 2.02
C LEU A 199 5.70 -7.54 1.61
N ARG A 200 5.64 -6.29 1.14
CA ARG A 200 6.82 -5.50 0.77
C ARG A 200 7.73 -5.21 1.95
N ALA A 201 7.15 -4.84 3.10
CA ALA A 201 7.91 -4.64 4.32
C ALA A 201 8.67 -5.92 4.72
N ASN A 202 8.00 -7.07 4.66
CA ASN A 202 8.59 -8.38 4.96
C ASN A 202 9.71 -8.75 3.97
N THR A 203 9.48 -8.59 2.65
CA THR A 203 10.52 -8.85 1.64
C THR A 203 11.73 -7.94 1.85
N SER A 204 11.52 -6.66 2.19
CA SER A 204 12.62 -5.73 2.47
C SER A 204 13.41 -6.11 3.73
N ALA A 205 12.73 -6.65 4.75
CA ALA A 205 13.36 -7.13 5.98
C ALA A 205 14.19 -8.39 5.71
N ILE A 206 13.64 -9.37 4.98
CA ILE A 206 14.36 -10.59 4.59
C ILE A 206 15.58 -10.23 3.73
N ALA A 207 15.42 -9.38 2.71
CA ALA A 207 16.54 -8.94 1.88
C ALA A 207 17.64 -8.22 2.68
N ARG A 208 17.27 -7.50 3.75
CA ARG A 208 18.24 -6.86 4.65
C ARG A 208 18.99 -7.89 5.50
N VAL A 209 18.31 -8.94 5.98
CA VAL A 209 18.95 -10.03 6.74
C VAL A 209 19.89 -10.83 5.83
N VAL A 210 19.41 -11.27 4.67
CA VAL A 210 20.23 -12.00 3.67
C VAL A 210 21.41 -11.16 3.18
N GLY A 211 21.20 -9.86 2.97
CA GLY A 211 22.27 -8.93 2.58
C GLY A 211 23.32 -8.72 3.67
N LYS A 212 22.96 -8.85 4.96
CA LYS A 212 23.93 -8.84 6.07
C LYS A 212 24.72 -10.15 6.15
N THR A 213 24.10 -11.28 5.83
CA THR A 213 24.79 -12.59 5.81
C THR A 213 25.82 -12.72 4.69
N HIS A 214 25.78 -11.86 3.67
CA HIS A 214 26.68 -11.92 2.53
C HIS A 214 27.96 -11.08 2.66
N SER A 215 28.20 -10.40 3.79
CA SER A 215 29.33 -9.46 3.91
C SER A 215 30.46 -9.90 4.84
N GLU A 216 30.31 -10.84 5.76
CA GLU A 216 31.42 -11.30 6.60
C GLU A 216 31.37 -12.85 6.78
N SER A 217 32.47 -13.55 6.53
CA SER A 217 32.74 -14.98 6.85
C SER A 217 31.71 -16.09 6.44
N GLY A 218 31.44 -16.20 5.14
CA GLY A 218 30.30 -16.91 4.50
C GLY A 218 30.01 -18.41 4.69
N LEU A 219 30.48 -19.11 5.73
CA LEU A 219 29.97 -20.46 6.07
C LEU A 219 29.57 -20.58 7.54
N ARG A 220 30.39 -20.03 8.44
CA ARG A 220 30.15 -20.07 9.88
C ARG A 220 28.94 -19.24 10.26
N GLU A 221 28.81 -18.03 9.71
CA GLU A 221 27.66 -17.15 9.96
C GLU A 221 26.37 -17.69 9.34
N THR A 222 26.46 -18.28 8.14
CA THR A 222 25.31 -18.94 7.50
C THR A 222 24.82 -20.12 8.34
N MET A 223 25.75 -20.95 8.84
CA MET A 223 25.41 -22.08 9.71
C MET A 223 24.83 -21.62 11.05
N GLN A 224 25.35 -20.53 11.61
CA GLN A 224 24.82 -19.88 12.80
C GLN A 224 23.37 -19.40 12.60
N ALA A 225 23.10 -18.76 11.47
CA ALA A 225 21.78 -18.23 11.16
C ALA A 225 20.76 -19.36 10.95
N VAL A 226 21.15 -20.44 10.25
CA VAL A 226 20.27 -21.60 10.03
C VAL A 226 19.97 -22.33 11.34
N LEU A 227 20.99 -22.61 12.17
CA LEU A 227 20.80 -23.28 13.45
C LEU A 227 19.99 -22.41 14.43
N GLY A 228 20.21 -21.09 14.43
CA GLY A 228 19.41 -20.15 15.22
C GLY A 228 17.95 -20.12 14.80
N ALA A 229 17.66 -20.12 13.49
CA ALA A 229 16.29 -20.19 12.98
C ALA A 229 15.61 -21.52 13.34
N MET A 230 16.34 -22.63 13.37
CA MET A 230 15.81 -23.91 13.84
C MET A 230 15.49 -23.88 15.35
N LEU A 231 16.35 -23.29 16.18
CA LEU A 231 16.07 -23.14 17.61
C LEU A 231 14.80 -22.31 17.87
N ASP A 232 14.59 -21.24 17.10
CA ASP A 232 13.39 -20.41 17.19
C ASP A 232 12.14 -21.12 16.67
N LEU A 233 12.26 -21.92 15.61
CA LEU A 233 11.12 -22.66 15.06
C LEU A 233 10.67 -23.81 15.98
N PHE A 234 11.61 -24.45 16.67
CA PHE A 234 11.36 -25.62 17.53
C PHE A 234 11.38 -25.29 19.04
N ASP A 235 11.40 -24.01 19.41
CA ASP A 235 11.49 -23.50 20.80
C ASP A 235 12.47 -24.28 21.70
N SER A 236 13.64 -24.58 21.14
CA SER A 236 14.64 -25.46 21.75
C SER A 236 15.82 -24.66 22.27
N ASP A 237 16.45 -25.13 23.35
CA ASP A 237 17.54 -24.40 24.02
C ASP A 237 18.94 -24.73 23.46
N ARG A 238 19.08 -25.85 22.73
CA ARG A 238 20.36 -26.33 22.18
C ARG A 238 20.19 -27.00 20.81
N ALA A 239 21.11 -26.71 19.90
CA ALA A 239 21.19 -27.37 18.59
C ALA A 239 22.63 -27.82 18.34
N VAL A 240 22.78 -29.07 17.90
CA VAL A 240 24.07 -29.70 17.61
C VAL A 240 24.06 -30.21 16.18
N LEU A 241 25.04 -29.80 15.38
CA LEU A 241 25.23 -30.26 14.02
C LEU A 241 26.59 -30.97 13.89
N ALA A 242 26.55 -32.28 13.67
CA ALA A 242 27.73 -33.08 13.39
C ALA A 242 27.90 -33.21 11.86
N THR A 243 29.06 -32.76 11.34
CA THR A 243 29.37 -32.86 9.91
C THR A 243 30.62 -33.70 9.70
N ARG A 244 30.62 -34.57 8.69
CA ARG A 244 31.76 -35.45 8.36
C ARG A 244 32.20 -35.21 6.92
N GLN A 245 33.43 -34.75 6.73
CA GLN A 245 33.97 -34.44 5.40
C GLN A 245 34.56 -35.71 4.77
N ARG A 246 33.97 -36.16 3.65
CA ARG A 246 34.28 -37.46 3.02
C ARG A 246 35.70 -37.57 2.45
N SER A 247 36.38 -36.45 2.20
CA SER A 247 37.75 -36.43 1.67
C SER A 247 38.86 -36.60 2.71
N ASN A 248 38.61 -36.30 3.99
CA ASN A 248 39.72 -36.20 4.98
C ASN A 248 39.46 -36.87 6.33
N ARG A 249 38.39 -37.68 6.49
CA ARG A 249 38.02 -38.40 7.75
C ARG A 249 37.88 -37.55 9.02
N ARG A 250 37.93 -36.21 8.95
CA ARG A 250 37.72 -35.31 10.08
C ARG A 250 36.22 -35.04 10.28
N ALA A 251 35.76 -35.12 11.52
CA ALA A 251 34.39 -34.78 11.92
C ALA A 251 34.41 -33.51 12.77
N PHE A 252 33.49 -32.60 12.47
CA PHE A 252 33.36 -31.32 13.15
C PHE A 252 32.02 -31.26 13.88
N LEU A 253 32.05 -30.93 15.17
CA LEU A 253 30.86 -30.65 15.97
C LEU A 253 30.64 -29.14 16.02
N TRP A 254 29.47 -28.73 15.56
CA TRP A 254 29.00 -27.36 15.70
C TRP A 254 27.92 -27.35 16.77
N GLU A 255 28.20 -26.79 17.93
CA GLU A 255 27.22 -26.65 19.02
C GLU A 255 26.80 -25.19 19.17
N LEU A 256 25.48 -24.98 19.19
CA LEU A 256 24.86 -23.69 19.40
C LEU A 256 23.96 -23.77 20.63
N GLU A 257 24.34 -23.03 21.67
CA GLU A 257 23.60 -22.96 22.93
C GLU A 257 23.05 -21.54 23.17
N ARG A 258 21.75 -21.45 23.48
CA ARG A 258 21.10 -20.19 23.81
C ARG A 258 21.28 -19.88 25.29
N ARG A 259 22.32 -19.12 25.64
CA ARG A 259 22.54 -18.69 27.03
C ARG A 259 21.59 -17.54 27.39
N ARG A 260 20.49 -17.85 28.09
CA ARG A 260 19.54 -16.84 28.63
C ARG A 260 20.31 -15.78 29.45
N GLY A 261 20.32 -14.54 28.96
CA GLY A 261 20.83 -13.37 29.70
C GLY A 261 21.89 -12.50 28.99
N ARG A 262 22.39 -12.87 27.80
CA ARG A 262 23.25 -12.01 26.97
C ARG A 262 22.86 -12.14 25.49
N GLU A 263 22.75 -11.02 24.78
CA GLU A 263 22.52 -10.93 23.32
C GLU A 263 23.71 -11.47 22.50
N GLY A 264 24.17 -12.68 22.78
CA GLY A 264 25.31 -13.28 22.11
C GLY A 264 25.11 -14.78 21.98
N VAL A 265 24.78 -15.22 20.77
CA VAL A 265 24.80 -16.62 20.37
C VAL A 265 26.27 -17.02 20.19
N THR A 266 26.83 -17.80 21.11
CA THR A 266 28.22 -18.26 21.05
C THR A 266 28.29 -19.58 20.29
N LEU A 267 28.91 -19.55 19.13
CA LEU A 267 29.08 -20.72 18.28
C LEU A 267 30.44 -21.36 18.62
N GLN A 268 30.40 -22.51 19.30
CA GLN A 268 31.60 -23.29 19.64
C GLN A 268 31.82 -24.34 18.55
N LEU A 269 32.99 -24.25 17.92
CA LEU A 269 33.48 -25.23 16.95
C LEU A 269 34.48 -26.11 17.67
N SER A 270 34.14 -27.38 17.88
CA SER A 270 35.03 -28.38 18.46
C SER A 270 35.28 -29.49 17.44
N GLU A 271 36.55 -29.78 17.17
CA GLU A 271 36.95 -30.95 16.38
C GLU A 271 36.70 -32.20 17.22
N LEU A 272 35.94 -33.19 16.72
CA LEU A 272 35.75 -34.43 17.49
C LEU A 272 37.05 -35.23 17.44
N GLU A 273 37.64 -35.49 18.60
CA GLU A 273 38.64 -36.54 18.74
C GLU A 273 37.98 -37.92 18.53
N SER A 274 38.74 -38.86 17.96
CA SER A 274 38.31 -40.15 17.40
C SER A 274 37.45 -41.03 18.31
N PHE A 275 37.42 -40.77 19.62
CA PHE A 275 36.66 -41.53 20.62
C PHE A 275 35.18 -41.08 20.75
N GLN A 276 34.78 -39.93 20.20
CA GLN A 276 33.39 -39.43 20.29
C GLN A 276 32.53 -39.70 19.04
N HIS A 277 33.08 -40.35 18.01
CA HIS A 277 32.38 -40.65 16.75
C HIS A 277 31.14 -41.54 16.91
N GLU A 278 31.15 -42.47 17.87
CA GLU A 278 30.04 -43.44 18.05
C GLU A 278 28.78 -42.84 18.69
N ARG A 279 28.87 -41.65 19.30
CA ARG A 279 27.75 -41.05 20.05
C ARG A 279 26.84 -40.16 19.19
N TYR A 280 27.33 -39.71 18.03
CA TYR A 280 26.65 -38.73 17.18
C TYR A 280 26.36 -39.21 15.76
N PHE A 281 27.00 -40.29 15.30
CA PHE A 281 26.71 -40.91 14.01
C PHE A 281 26.02 -42.26 14.22
N PHE A 282 24.69 -42.23 14.21
CA PHE A 282 23.89 -43.45 14.21
C PHE A 282 23.86 -44.05 12.80
N PRO A 283 23.90 -45.39 12.64
CA PRO A 283 23.59 -46.02 11.38
C PRO A 283 22.12 -45.74 11.05
N VAL A 284 21.87 -45.07 9.92
CA VAL A 284 20.52 -44.92 9.39
C VAL A 284 20.11 -46.28 8.80
N PRO A 285 18.90 -46.79 9.07
CA PRO A 285 18.37 -47.98 8.39
C PRO A 285 18.25 -47.77 6.87
#